data_AF-A0A1H7XS59-F1
#
_entry.id   AF-A0A1H7XS59-F1
#
_cell.length_a   1.000
_cell.length_b   1.000
_cell.length_c   1.000
_cell.angle_alpha   90.00
_cell.angle_beta   90.00
_cell.angle_gamma   90.00
#
_symmetry.space_group_name_H-M   'P 1'
#
loop_
_entity.id
_entity.type
_entity.pdbx_description
1 polymer ?
#
loop_
_entity_poly.entity_id
_entity_poly.type
_entity_poly.pdbx_seq_one_letter_code
_entity_poly.pdbx_strand_id
1 'polypeptide(L)'
;MKQFISLTLLLFTVGIVIAQERGVKLLPFETFEKKLLNAGAYAQILDARSEEEFIQNHVKGAQNVSDEKQFKSVLAQLKKSEPVFIYSIGNGRSAKLAATLRAQDFKEVYEFPGGLSKWIGEGKPVESTVGEGLSLAAFHDQITSEKLVLVDVSSRYCGGCKKLKPIVENVADENKDKFKLVNIEAYDNKQLTKELAVDALPTLILYKGKEVVWKKHGLSSKEEIIAQLNKHKI
;
A
#
# COMPACT_ATOMS: atom_id res chain seq x y z
N MET A 1 50.50 -55.79 49.10
CA MET A 1 50.46 -55.11 47.78
C MET A 1 49.02 -55.06 47.28
N LYS A 2 48.31 -53.96 47.53
CA LYS A 2 47.01 -53.60 46.94
C LYS A 2 46.87 -52.10 47.14
N GLN A 3 46.75 -51.29 46.08
CA GLN A 3 45.94 -50.06 45.97
C GLN A 3 45.96 -49.63 44.48
N PHE A 4 44.84 -49.83 43.77
CA PHE A 4 43.76 -48.89 43.44
C PHE A 4 44.01 -48.11 42.14
N ILE A 5 43.35 -48.57 41.07
CA ILE A 5 43.21 -47.87 39.78
C ILE A 5 42.10 -46.83 39.95
N SER A 6 42.43 -45.55 39.83
CA SER A 6 41.46 -44.46 39.81
C SER A 6 40.91 -44.28 38.40
N LEU A 7 39.61 -44.54 38.23
CA LEU A 7 38.87 -44.35 36.97
C LEU A 7 38.21 -42.97 37.01
N THR A 8 38.80 -41.98 36.36
CA THR A 8 38.21 -40.64 36.24
C THR A 8 37.16 -40.65 35.13
N LEU A 9 35.88 -40.66 35.50
CA LEU A 9 34.75 -40.56 34.59
C LEU A 9 34.56 -39.10 34.15
N LEU A 10 34.89 -38.79 32.90
CA LEU A 10 34.69 -37.46 32.30
C LEU A 10 33.23 -37.33 31.84
N LEU A 11 32.38 -36.68 32.65
CA LEU A 11 31.00 -36.36 32.31
C LEU A 11 30.95 -35.19 31.31
N PHE A 12 30.80 -35.50 30.03
CA PHE A 12 30.44 -34.52 29.00
C PHE A 12 28.96 -34.15 29.13
N THR A 13 28.66 -33.02 29.78
CA THR A 13 27.31 -32.45 29.75
C THR A 13 27.09 -31.77 28.40
N VAL A 14 26.34 -32.42 27.53
CA VAL A 14 25.80 -31.79 26.31
C VAL A 14 24.72 -30.80 26.76
N GLY A 15 25.10 -29.53 26.87
CA GLY A 15 24.14 -28.44 27.04
C GLY A 15 23.33 -28.26 25.77
N ILE A 16 22.10 -28.76 25.74
CA ILE A 16 21.14 -28.41 24.69
C ILE A 16 20.76 -26.95 24.91
N VAL A 17 21.33 -26.06 24.09
CA VAL A 17 20.85 -24.67 23.97
C VAL A 17 19.50 -24.72 23.25
N ILE A 18 18.41 -24.68 24.01
CA ILE A 18 17.09 -24.39 23.44
C ILE A 18 17.06 -22.89 23.14
N ALA A 19 17.24 -22.53 21.87
CA ALA A 19 16.95 -21.18 21.39
C ALA A 19 15.43 -20.95 21.52
N GLN A 20 15.01 -20.32 22.61
CA GLN A 20 13.63 -19.94 22.82
C GLN A 20 13.30 -18.77 21.89
N GLU A 21 12.47 -19.00 20.87
CA GLU A 21 11.93 -17.93 20.03
C GLU A 21 11.14 -16.95 20.93
N ARG A 22 11.73 -15.80 21.24
CA ARG A 22 11.07 -14.72 21.99
C ARG A 22 10.13 -13.94 21.08
N GLY A 23 9.18 -14.62 20.45
CA GLY A 23 8.05 -13.99 19.79
C GLY A 23 6.97 -13.68 20.82
N VAL A 24 6.50 -12.43 20.92
CA VAL A 24 5.31 -12.11 21.71
C VAL A 24 4.13 -12.83 21.08
N LYS A 25 3.47 -13.73 21.82
CA LYS A 25 2.29 -14.44 21.32
C LYS A 25 1.17 -13.43 21.06
N LEU A 26 0.68 -13.41 19.83
CA LEU A 26 -0.42 -12.52 19.43
C LEU A 26 -1.73 -12.91 20.11
N LEU A 27 -2.58 -11.91 20.35
CA LEU A 27 -3.93 -12.14 20.83
C LEU A 27 -4.77 -12.85 19.75
N PRO A 28 -5.74 -13.70 20.13
CA PRO A 28 -6.80 -14.11 19.21
C PRO A 28 -7.53 -12.89 18.63
N PHE A 29 -7.97 -12.97 17.37
CA PHE A 29 -8.56 -11.85 16.66
C PHE A 29 -9.74 -11.22 17.40
N GLU A 30 -10.66 -12.04 17.93
CA GLU A 30 -11.82 -11.54 18.69
C GLU A 30 -11.41 -10.79 19.97
N THR A 31 -10.40 -11.29 20.68
CA THR A 31 -9.88 -10.64 21.90
C THR A 31 -9.19 -9.33 21.56
N PHE A 32 -8.42 -9.31 20.47
CA PHE A 32 -7.78 -8.11 19.93
C PHE A 32 -8.84 -7.06 19.57
N GLU A 33 -9.87 -7.46 18.81
CA GLU A 33 -10.94 -6.57 18.35
C GLU A 33 -11.69 -5.96 19.54
N LYS A 34 -12.06 -6.77 20.55
CA LYS A 34 -12.70 -6.26 21.78
C LYS A 34 -11.84 -5.21 22.48
N LYS A 35 -10.52 -5.42 22.55
CA LYS A 35 -9.60 -4.42 23.12
C LYS A 35 -9.56 -3.13 22.30
N LEU A 36 -9.51 -3.23 20.98
CA LEU A 36 -9.53 -2.07 20.09
C LEU A 36 -10.83 -1.27 20.24
N LEU A 37 -11.98 -1.95 20.24
CA LEU A 37 -13.29 -1.32 20.44
C LEU A 37 -13.42 -0.66 21.83
N ASN A 38 -12.97 -1.34 22.89
CA ASN A 38 -13.00 -0.79 24.24
C ASN A 38 -12.09 0.42 24.43
N ALA A 39 -10.96 0.47 23.72
CA ALA A 39 -10.08 1.62 23.73
C ALA A 39 -10.74 2.85 23.09
N GLY A 40 -11.57 2.66 22.07
CA GLY A 40 -12.37 3.72 21.45
C GLY A 40 -11.52 4.91 21.03
N ALA A 41 -11.86 6.11 21.53
CA ALA A 41 -11.13 7.35 21.25
C ALA A 41 -9.70 7.39 21.80
N TYR A 42 -9.34 6.48 22.72
CA TYR A 42 -7.99 6.35 23.27
C TYR A 42 -7.13 5.34 22.51
N ALA A 43 -7.66 4.71 21.45
CA ALA A 43 -6.89 3.80 20.62
C ALA A 43 -5.85 4.56 19.78
N GLN A 44 -4.58 4.24 19.97
CA GLN A 44 -3.48 4.79 19.16
C GLN A 44 -3.08 3.77 18.09
N ILE A 45 -3.58 3.94 16.86
CA ILE A 45 -3.41 2.96 15.79
C ILE A 45 -2.24 3.34 14.88
N LEU A 46 -1.28 2.43 14.68
CA LEU A 46 -0.07 2.65 13.90
C LEU A 46 0.03 1.66 12.73
N ASP A 47 0.30 2.20 11.54
CA ASP A 47 0.54 1.42 10.32
C ASP A 47 2.02 1.44 9.96
N ALA A 48 2.65 0.27 9.98
CA ALA A 48 4.05 0.06 9.63
C ALA A 48 4.28 -0.28 8.15
N ARG A 49 3.25 -0.23 7.29
CA ARG A 49 3.37 -0.37 5.83
C ARG A 49 3.87 0.92 5.20
N SER A 50 4.37 0.89 3.97
CA SER A 50 4.84 2.12 3.33
C SER A 50 3.71 3.15 3.17
N GLU A 51 4.06 4.43 3.01
CA GLU A 51 3.10 5.50 2.78
C GLU A 51 2.20 5.21 1.57
N GLU A 52 2.77 4.60 0.53
CA GLU A 52 2.04 4.14 -0.64
C GLU A 52 0.92 3.15 -0.32
N GLU A 53 1.22 2.13 0.48
CA GLU A 53 0.26 1.12 0.92
C GLU A 53 -0.81 1.72 1.84
N PHE A 54 -0.40 2.65 2.71
CA PHE A 54 -1.28 3.37 3.62
C PHE A 54 -2.30 4.22 2.85
N ILE A 55 -1.87 4.96 1.83
CA ILE A 55 -2.73 5.80 1.00
C ILE A 55 -3.84 4.96 0.33
N GLN A 56 -3.50 3.78 -0.17
CA GLN A 56 -4.45 2.90 -0.85
C GLN A 56 -5.62 2.48 0.04
N ASN A 57 -5.32 2.10 1.27
CA ASN A 57 -6.30 1.85 2.30
C ASN A 57 -5.59 1.66 3.63
N HIS A 58 -6.21 1.98 4.75
CA HIS A 58 -5.70 1.77 6.10
C HIS A 58 -6.86 1.63 7.10
N VAL A 59 -6.58 1.20 8.32
CA VAL A 59 -7.60 1.19 9.38
C VAL A 59 -7.96 2.63 9.73
N LYS A 60 -9.24 2.91 9.93
CA LYS A 60 -9.73 4.24 10.32
C LYS A 60 -8.96 4.81 11.51
N GLY A 61 -8.44 6.03 11.36
CA GLY A 61 -7.67 6.72 12.41
C GLY A 61 -6.24 6.21 12.61
N ALA A 62 -5.74 5.31 11.77
CA ALA A 62 -4.35 4.88 11.81
C ALA A 62 -3.40 6.01 11.38
N GLN A 63 -2.20 6.04 11.95
CA GLN A 63 -1.10 6.91 11.56
C GLN A 63 0.01 6.09 10.90
N ASN A 64 0.48 6.51 9.73
CA ASN A 64 1.61 5.86 9.08
C ASN A 64 2.93 6.19 9.79
N VAL A 65 3.76 5.17 10.01
CA VAL A 65 5.05 5.28 10.71
C VAL A 65 6.15 4.50 9.98
N SER A 66 6.10 4.50 8.66
CA SER A 66 7.01 3.70 7.83
C SER A 66 8.38 4.31 7.66
N ASP A 67 8.49 5.63 7.77
CA ASP A 67 9.75 6.35 7.76
C ASP A 67 10.16 6.81 9.17
N GLU A 68 11.47 7.01 9.38
CA GLU A 68 12.02 7.35 10.70
C GLU A 68 11.56 8.73 11.21
N LYS A 69 11.36 9.70 10.32
CA LYS A 69 10.90 11.05 10.64
C LYS A 69 9.42 11.03 11.05
N GLN A 70 8.56 10.35 10.29
CA GLN A 70 7.17 10.07 10.66
C GLN A 70 7.12 9.36 12.00
N PHE A 71 7.91 8.28 12.18
CA PHE A 71 7.91 7.53 13.41
C PHE A 71 8.29 8.40 14.61
N LYS A 72 9.35 9.21 14.53
CA LYS A 72 9.73 10.15 15.61
C LYS A 72 8.64 11.18 15.89
N SER A 73 8.02 11.73 14.85
CA SER A 73 6.93 12.70 14.98
C SER A 73 5.72 12.11 15.68
N VAL A 74 5.26 10.93 15.23
CA VAL A 74 4.11 10.23 15.81
C VAL A 74 4.42 9.81 17.23
N LEU A 75 5.60 9.23 17.47
CA LEU A 75 6.04 8.79 18.79
C LEU A 75 5.99 9.90 19.85
N ALA A 76 6.35 11.14 19.48
CA ALA A 76 6.29 12.28 20.38
C ALA A 76 4.87 12.67 20.80
N GLN A 77 3.86 12.25 20.03
CA GLN A 77 2.44 12.51 20.29
C GLN A 77 1.77 11.34 21.04
N LEU A 78 2.41 10.17 21.08
CA LEU A 78 1.84 9.00 21.73
C LEU A 78 1.84 9.14 23.25
N LYS A 79 0.74 8.73 23.87
CA LYS A 79 0.59 8.63 25.32
C LYS A 79 0.90 7.21 25.76
N LYS A 80 1.93 7.04 26.59
CA LYS A 80 2.35 5.73 27.10
C LYS A 80 1.31 5.04 27.99
N SER A 81 0.37 5.81 28.54
CA SER A 81 -0.74 5.33 29.37
C SER A 81 -1.93 4.81 28.56
N GLU A 82 -1.96 5.05 27.25
CA GLU A 82 -3.04 4.62 26.37
C GLU A 82 -2.57 3.44 25.50
N PRO A 83 -3.48 2.52 25.12
CA PRO A 83 -3.13 1.34 24.34
C PRO A 83 -2.71 1.70 22.90
N VAL A 84 -1.64 1.07 22.43
CA VAL A 84 -1.13 1.21 21.06
C VAL A 84 -1.43 -0.06 20.27
N PHE A 85 -2.08 0.11 19.12
CA PHE A 85 -2.45 -0.96 18.20
C PHE A 85 -1.65 -0.84 16.91
N ILE A 86 -0.97 -1.90 16.48
CA ILE A 86 0.02 -1.82 15.41
C ILE A 86 -0.28 -2.88 14.37
N TYR A 87 -0.15 -2.53 13.11
CA TYR A 87 -0.23 -3.52 12.05
C TYR A 87 0.72 -3.23 10.90
N SER A 88 0.92 -4.26 10.09
CA SER A 88 1.35 -4.11 8.71
C SER A 88 0.43 -4.94 7.82
N ILE A 89 0.79 -5.22 6.56
CA ILE A 89 -0.05 -6.08 5.71
C ILE A 89 -0.24 -7.48 6.33
N GLY A 90 0.84 -8.02 6.91
CA GLY A 90 0.86 -9.13 7.86
C GLY A 90 1.50 -8.69 9.18
N ASN A 91 2.33 -9.54 9.79
CA ASN A 91 2.97 -9.25 11.09
C ASN A 91 4.48 -8.96 11.06
N GLY A 92 5.13 -8.95 9.89
CA GLY A 92 6.59 -8.77 9.81
C GLY A 92 7.08 -7.39 10.28
N ARG A 93 6.59 -6.31 9.65
CA ARG A 93 7.00 -4.93 9.96
C ARG A 93 6.44 -4.46 11.32
N SER A 94 5.20 -4.87 11.63
CA SER A 94 4.56 -4.54 12.92
C SER A 94 5.28 -5.15 14.12
N ALA A 95 5.81 -6.37 14.01
CA ALA A 95 6.50 -7.03 15.13
C ALA A 95 7.75 -6.28 15.56
N LYS A 96 8.52 -5.78 14.58
CA LYS A 96 9.70 -4.94 14.84
C LYS A 96 9.30 -3.64 15.55
N LEU A 97 8.28 -2.95 15.03
CA LEU A 97 7.78 -1.71 15.62
C LEU A 97 7.24 -1.94 17.03
N ALA A 98 6.50 -3.02 17.26
CA ALA A 98 5.96 -3.38 18.56
C ALA A 98 7.07 -3.66 19.58
N ALA A 99 8.14 -4.34 19.17
CA ALA A 99 9.33 -4.53 20.02
C ALA A 99 9.99 -3.20 20.39
N THR A 100 10.13 -2.27 19.43
CA THR A 100 10.67 -0.94 19.69
C THR A 100 9.83 -0.14 20.68
N LEU A 101 8.50 -0.14 20.55
CA LEU A 101 7.62 0.58 21.48
C LEU A 101 7.65 -0.03 22.88
N ARG A 102 7.66 -1.36 23.01
CA ARG A 102 7.80 -2.02 24.32
C ARG A 102 9.12 -1.66 25.00
N ALA A 103 10.21 -1.54 24.24
CA ALA A 103 11.50 -1.08 24.75
C ALA A 103 11.50 0.40 25.20
N GLN A 104 10.52 1.19 24.74
CA GLN A 104 10.31 2.58 25.14
C GLN A 104 9.23 2.72 26.24
N ASP A 105 9.01 1.67 27.02
CA ASP A 105 8.08 1.62 28.15
C ASP A 105 6.58 1.70 27.82
N PHE A 106 6.19 1.53 26.56
CA PHE A 106 4.78 1.31 26.24
C PHE A 106 4.35 -0.06 26.78
N LYS A 107 3.42 -0.08 27.74
CA LYS A 107 3.00 -1.30 28.44
C LYS A 107 1.91 -2.05 27.69
N GLU A 108 1.04 -1.32 26.99
CA GLU A 108 -0.07 -1.88 26.23
C GLU A 108 0.18 -1.75 24.73
N VAL A 109 0.92 -2.71 24.17
CA VAL A 109 1.24 -2.76 22.75
C VAL A 109 0.66 -4.03 22.12
N TYR A 110 -0.36 -3.84 21.29
CA TYR A 110 -1.12 -4.91 20.65
C TYR A 110 -0.87 -4.91 19.14
N GLU A 111 -0.60 -6.07 18.56
CA GLU A 111 -0.44 -6.22 17.12
C GLU A 111 -1.69 -6.85 16.52
N PHE A 112 -2.11 -6.40 15.33
CA PHE A 112 -3.24 -6.99 14.60
C PHE A 112 -2.88 -8.43 14.22
N PRO A 113 -3.56 -9.45 14.74
CA PRO A 113 -3.25 -10.83 14.41
C PRO A 113 -3.60 -11.10 12.94
N GLY A 114 -2.60 -11.42 12.12
CA GLY A 114 -2.74 -11.60 10.67
C GLY A 114 -2.66 -10.29 9.86
N GLY A 115 -2.38 -9.16 10.50
CA GLY A 115 -2.24 -7.85 9.86
C GLY A 115 -3.51 -7.33 9.20
N LEU A 116 -3.35 -6.35 8.31
CA LEU A 116 -4.44 -5.74 7.57
C LEU A 116 -5.14 -6.74 6.63
N SER A 117 -4.40 -7.71 6.09
CA SER A 117 -4.99 -8.76 5.23
C SER A 117 -6.09 -9.53 5.96
N LYS A 118 -5.85 -9.93 7.21
CA LYS A 118 -6.88 -10.61 8.01
C LYS A 118 -8.00 -9.65 8.40
N TRP A 119 -7.69 -8.42 8.79
CA TRP A 119 -8.71 -7.40 9.09
C TRP A 119 -9.73 -7.23 7.94
N ILE A 120 -9.23 -7.08 6.71
CA ILE A 120 -10.07 -6.99 5.50
C ILE A 120 -10.80 -8.31 5.25
N GLY A 121 -10.13 -9.45 5.42
CA GLY A 121 -10.74 -10.78 5.23
C GLY A 121 -11.92 -11.07 6.18
N GLU A 122 -11.90 -10.49 7.38
CA GLU A 122 -13.00 -10.53 8.36
C GLU A 122 -14.09 -9.48 8.08
N GLY A 123 -14.04 -8.81 6.92
CA GLY A 123 -15.03 -7.81 6.49
C GLY A 123 -14.97 -6.49 7.26
N LYS A 124 -13.87 -6.21 7.96
CA LYS A 124 -13.74 -4.99 8.75
C LYS A 124 -13.46 -3.77 7.88
N PRO A 125 -13.96 -2.58 8.27
CA PRO A 125 -13.84 -1.38 7.45
C PRO A 125 -12.39 -0.88 7.37
N VAL A 126 -12.06 -0.26 6.24
CA VAL A 126 -10.83 0.50 6.00
C VAL A 126 -11.20 1.86 5.44
N GLU A 127 -10.38 2.87 5.74
CA GLU A 127 -10.41 4.16 5.06
C GLU A 127 -9.46 4.11 3.87
N SER A 128 -9.77 4.89 2.84
CA SER A 128 -8.88 5.09 1.70
C SER A 128 -8.70 6.58 1.52
N THR A 129 -7.46 7.03 1.37
CA THR A 129 -7.20 8.43 0.98
C THR A 129 -7.20 8.59 -0.53
N VAL A 130 -7.33 7.49 -1.25
CA VAL A 130 -7.72 7.51 -2.65
C VAL A 130 -9.24 7.53 -2.67
N GLY A 131 -9.84 8.61 -3.18
CA GLY A 131 -11.29 8.73 -3.27
C GLY A 131 -11.91 7.62 -4.13
N GLU A 132 -13.21 7.63 -4.35
CA GLU A 132 -13.93 6.62 -5.17
C GLU A 132 -13.51 6.57 -6.66
N GLY A 133 -12.45 7.30 -7.03
CA GLY A 133 -12.04 7.50 -8.42
C GLY A 133 -13.06 8.34 -9.19
N LEU A 134 -12.97 8.25 -10.51
CA LEU A 134 -13.95 8.79 -11.45
C LEU A 134 -15.10 7.80 -11.59
N SER A 135 -16.34 8.27 -11.44
CA SER A 135 -17.51 7.48 -11.84
C SER A 135 -17.54 7.27 -13.36
N LEU A 136 -18.22 6.21 -13.81
CA LEU A 136 -18.38 5.95 -15.25
C LEU A 136 -19.06 7.11 -15.98
N ALA A 137 -20.04 7.77 -15.34
CA ALA A 137 -20.70 8.94 -15.89
C ALA A 137 -19.71 10.10 -16.07
N ALA A 138 -18.95 10.43 -15.01
CA ALA A 138 -17.95 11.49 -15.07
C ALA A 138 -16.85 11.20 -16.10
N PHE A 139 -16.49 9.93 -16.30
CA PHE A 139 -15.56 9.52 -17.35
C PHE A 139 -16.13 9.74 -18.76
N HIS A 140 -17.37 9.30 -18.99
CA HIS A 140 -18.05 9.49 -20.27
C HIS A 140 -18.20 10.97 -20.64
N ASP A 141 -18.45 11.84 -19.66
CA ASP A 141 -18.48 13.29 -19.87
C ASP A 141 -17.11 13.82 -20.29
N GLN A 142 -16.01 13.27 -19.73
CA GLN A 142 -14.67 13.71 -20.10
C GLN A 142 -14.25 13.31 -21.51
N ILE A 143 -14.66 12.13 -22.00
CA ILE A 143 -14.34 11.68 -23.37
C ILE A 143 -15.29 12.25 -24.43
N THR A 144 -16.47 12.73 -24.03
CA THR A 144 -17.40 13.43 -24.94
C THR A 144 -16.85 14.82 -25.23
N SER A 145 -16.09 14.93 -26.31
CA SER A 145 -15.33 16.14 -26.66
C SER A 145 -15.25 16.30 -28.18
N GLU A 146 -15.28 17.55 -28.65
CA GLU A 146 -15.01 17.91 -30.06
C GLU A 146 -13.54 17.76 -30.44
N LYS A 147 -12.64 17.64 -29.46
CA LYS A 147 -11.24 17.28 -29.65
C LYS A 147 -11.05 15.79 -29.42
N LEU A 148 -10.00 15.22 -30.00
CA LEU A 148 -9.50 13.90 -29.58
C LEU A 148 -9.21 13.89 -28.07
N VAL A 149 -9.44 12.77 -27.41
CA VAL A 149 -9.16 12.61 -25.98
C VAL A 149 -8.16 11.47 -25.78
N LEU A 150 -6.94 11.81 -25.34
CA LEU A 150 -5.95 10.82 -24.93
C LEU A 150 -6.16 10.52 -23.45
N VAL A 151 -6.46 9.27 -23.14
CA VAL A 151 -6.61 8.75 -21.78
C VAL A 151 -5.33 8.01 -21.40
N ASP A 152 -4.63 8.48 -20.36
CA ASP A 152 -3.51 7.78 -19.73
C ASP A 152 -4.01 7.01 -18.50
N VAL A 153 -4.09 5.69 -18.62
CA VAL A 153 -4.37 4.80 -17.49
C VAL A 153 -3.04 4.34 -16.92
N SER A 154 -2.68 4.92 -15.78
CA SER A 154 -1.38 4.76 -15.16
C SER A 154 -1.48 4.41 -13.67
N SER A 155 -0.33 4.13 -13.06
CA SER A 155 -0.26 4.05 -11.61
C SER A 155 0.99 4.71 -11.04
N ARG A 156 0.85 5.44 -9.93
CA ARG A 156 1.98 5.92 -9.12
C ARG A 156 2.89 4.80 -8.59
N TYR A 157 2.43 3.56 -8.58
CA TYR A 157 3.20 2.38 -8.15
C TYR A 157 3.80 1.59 -9.31
N CYS A 158 3.66 2.07 -10.54
CA CYS A 158 4.12 1.40 -11.75
C CYS A 158 5.37 2.09 -12.30
N GLY A 159 6.51 1.38 -12.31
CA GLY A 159 7.80 1.94 -12.76
C GLY A 159 7.81 2.38 -14.23
N GLY A 160 7.11 1.65 -15.11
CA GLY A 160 6.90 2.07 -16.50
C GLY A 160 6.06 3.34 -16.63
N CYS A 161 5.03 3.46 -15.79
CA CYS A 161 4.15 4.62 -15.75
C CYS A 161 4.91 5.89 -15.36
N LYS A 162 5.80 5.80 -14.36
CA LYS A 162 6.70 6.91 -13.97
C LYS A 162 7.59 7.39 -15.13
N LYS A 163 8.01 6.48 -16.03
CA LYS A 163 8.81 6.82 -17.22
C LYS A 163 7.95 7.44 -18.33
N LEU A 164 6.72 6.96 -18.51
CA LEU A 164 5.82 7.42 -19.56
C LEU A 164 5.19 8.79 -19.25
N LYS A 165 4.89 9.06 -17.97
CA LYS A 165 4.25 10.29 -17.50
C LYS A 165 4.85 11.59 -18.08
N PRO A 166 6.17 11.86 -17.99
CA PRO A 166 6.74 13.08 -18.56
C PRO A 166 6.62 13.15 -20.09
N ILE A 167 6.58 12.02 -20.78
CA ILE A 167 6.41 11.99 -22.24
C ILE A 167 4.99 12.44 -22.60
N VAL A 168 3.98 11.87 -21.92
CA VAL A 168 2.56 12.18 -22.15
C VAL A 168 2.26 13.64 -21.79
N GLU A 169 2.78 14.13 -20.66
CA GLU A 169 2.62 15.52 -20.24
C GLU A 169 3.24 16.49 -21.24
N ASN A 170 4.46 16.21 -21.72
CA ASN A 170 5.09 17.03 -22.76
C ASN A 170 4.28 17.05 -24.07
N VAL A 171 3.74 15.91 -24.51
CA VAL A 171 2.90 15.85 -25.71
C VAL A 171 1.62 16.66 -25.52
N ALA A 172 0.99 16.57 -24.35
CA ALA A 172 -0.20 17.34 -24.01
C ALA A 172 0.09 18.83 -23.96
N ASP A 173 1.20 19.24 -23.37
CA ASP A 173 1.60 20.65 -23.27
C ASP A 173 1.86 21.28 -24.63
N GLU A 174 2.51 20.56 -25.56
CA GLU A 174 2.81 21.04 -26.91
C GLU A 174 1.59 21.04 -27.85
N ASN A 175 0.48 20.41 -27.45
CA ASN A 175 -0.69 20.20 -28.32
C ASN A 175 -2.03 20.43 -27.61
N LYS A 176 -2.06 21.28 -26.58
CA LYS A 176 -3.26 21.62 -25.76
C LYS A 176 -4.50 21.99 -26.60
N ASP A 177 -4.27 22.60 -27.76
CA ASP A 177 -5.36 23.03 -28.64
C ASP A 177 -5.93 21.90 -29.50
N LYS A 178 -5.18 20.80 -29.70
CA LYS A 178 -5.53 19.72 -30.63
C LYS A 178 -6.18 18.52 -29.96
N PHE A 179 -5.88 18.26 -28.69
CA PHE A 179 -6.45 17.15 -27.95
C PHE A 179 -6.57 17.45 -26.45
N LYS A 180 -7.36 16.64 -25.76
CA LYS A 180 -7.54 16.66 -24.31
C LYS A 180 -6.83 15.47 -23.68
N LEU A 181 -6.06 15.69 -22.62
CA LEU A 181 -5.50 14.62 -21.80
C LEU A 181 -6.43 14.32 -20.61
N VAL A 182 -6.70 13.04 -20.36
CA VAL A 182 -7.42 12.54 -19.19
C VAL A 182 -6.53 11.52 -18.49
N ASN A 183 -6.25 11.70 -17.21
CA ASN A 183 -5.43 10.78 -16.43
C ASN A 183 -6.31 9.93 -15.51
N ILE A 184 -6.06 8.62 -15.49
CA ILE A 184 -6.77 7.66 -14.64
C ILE A 184 -5.73 6.90 -13.79
N GLU A 185 -5.80 7.06 -12.47
CA GLU A 185 -5.04 6.23 -11.54
C GLU A 185 -5.74 4.89 -11.38
N ALA A 186 -5.16 3.84 -11.94
CA ALA A 186 -5.83 2.53 -12.09
C ALA A 186 -6.26 1.91 -10.75
N TYR A 187 -5.48 2.08 -9.68
CA TYR A 187 -5.81 1.49 -8.38
C TYR A 187 -6.90 2.24 -7.63
N ASP A 188 -7.06 3.52 -7.94
CA ASP A 188 -8.12 4.37 -7.42
C ASP A 188 -9.42 4.18 -8.24
N ASN A 189 -9.30 3.68 -9.47
CA ASN A 189 -10.38 3.61 -10.48
C ASN A 189 -10.70 2.18 -10.91
N LYS A 190 -10.65 1.20 -10.00
CA LYS A 190 -10.72 -0.25 -10.33
C LYS A 190 -11.89 -0.64 -11.24
N GLN A 191 -13.08 -0.11 -10.97
CA GLN A 191 -14.25 -0.37 -11.81
C GLN A 191 -14.07 0.19 -13.21
N LEU A 192 -13.64 1.45 -13.34
CA LEU A 192 -13.38 2.07 -14.63
C LEU A 192 -12.26 1.35 -15.39
N THR A 193 -11.17 0.96 -14.74
CA THR A 193 -10.08 0.17 -15.33
C THR A 193 -10.59 -1.15 -15.90
N LYS A 194 -11.51 -1.82 -15.20
CA LYS A 194 -12.18 -3.04 -15.67
C LYS A 194 -13.06 -2.77 -16.90
N GLU A 195 -13.92 -1.74 -16.85
CA GLU A 195 -14.79 -1.35 -17.98
C GLU A 195 -13.98 -0.97 -19.23
N LEU A 196 -12.83 -0.31 -19.05
CA LEU A 196 -11.90 0.04 -20.13
C LEU A 196 -11.07 -1.14 -20.63
N ALA A 197 -11.26 -2.35 -20.09
CA ALA A 197 -10.50 -3.56 -20.37
C ALA A 197 -8.98 -3.34 -20.28
N VAL A 198 -8.52 -2.65 -19.23
CA VAL A 198 -7.09 -2.41 -18.99
C VAL A 198 -6.55 -3.56 -18.14
N ASP A 199 -5.71 -4.38 -18.75
CA ASP A 199 -5.08 -5.56 -18.13
C ASP A 199 -3.57 -5.38 -17.87
N ALA A 200 -2.97 -4.30 -18.38
CA ALA A 200 -1.57 -3.94 -18.18
C ALA A 200 -1.39 -2.41 -18.02
N LEU A 201 -0.39 -2.02 -17.23
CA LEU A 201 -0.01 -0.62 -17.04
C LEU A 201 1.41 -0.35 -17.57
N PRO A 202 1.69 0.86 -18.09
CA PRO A 202 0.71 1.88 -18.45
C PRO A 202 -0.13 1.46 -19.67
N THR A 203 -1.30 2.07 -19.83
CA THR A 203 -2.13 1.93 -21.05
C THR A 203 -2.58 3.30 -21.52
N LEU A 204 -2.34 3.59 -22.80
CA LEU A 204 -2.87 4.77 -23.49
C LEU A 204 -4.08 4.38 -24.33
N ILE A 205 -5.14 5.18 -24.27
CA ILE A 205 -6.36 5.00 -25.08
C ILE A 205 -6.71 6.33 -25.74
N LEU A 206 -6.81 6.36 -27.06
CA LEU A 206 -7.24 7.54 -27.80
C LEU A 206 -8.71 7.40 -28.20
N TYR A 207 -9.49 8.39 -27.82
CA TYR A 207 -10.90 8.52 -28.14
C TYR A 207 -11.14 9.59 -29.19
N LYS A 208 -12.04 9.29 -30.11
CA LYS A 208 -12.70 10.26 -31.00
C LYS A 208 -14.18 10.26 -30.68
N GLY A 209 -14.63 11.25 -29.92
CA GLY A 209 -15.92 11.17 -29.23
C GLY A 209 -15.95 9.98 -28.27
N LYS A 210 -16.91 9.06 -28.44
CA LYS A 210 -17.04 7.86 -27.59
C LYS A 210 -16.36 6.61 -28.17
N GLU A 211 -15.78 6.71 -29.37
CA GLU A 211 -15.14 5.59 -30.04
C GLU A 211 -13.65 5.52 -29.69
N VAL A 212 -13.17 4.33 -29.34
CA VAL A 212 -11.73 4.05 -29.18
C VAL A 212 -11.11 3.87 -30.55
N VAL A 213 -10.25 4.81 -30.96
CA VAL A 213 -9.57 4.77 -32.26
C VAL A 213 -8.14 4.24 -32.17
N TRP A 214 -7.55 4.24 -30.98
CA TRP A 214 -6.25 3.62 -30.70
C TRP A 214 -6.15 3.20 -29.23
N LYS A 215 -5.51 2.07 -28.97
CA LYS A 215 -5.20 1.59 -27.62
C LYS A 215 -3.84 0.90 -27.62
N LYS A 216 -3.00 1.22 -26.64
CA LYS A 216 -1.63 0.71 -26.55
C LYS A 216 -1.24 0.43 -25.11
N HIS A 217 -0.71 -0.76 -24.87
CA HIS A 217 -0.12 -1.16 -23.60
C HIS A 217 1.39 -0.92 -23.61
N GLY A 218 1.93 -0.59 -22.44
CA GLY A 218 3.36 -0.39 -22.22
C GLY A 218 3.83 1.02 -22.59
N LEU A 219 5.15 1.17 -22.70
CA LEU A 219 5.76 2.45 -23.04
C LEU A 219 5.46 2.83 -24.50
N SER A 220 5.21 4.12 -24.71
CA SER A 220 5.13 4.73 -26.04
C SER A 220 6.10 5.91 -26.12
N SER A 221 6.70 6.10 -27.29
CA SER A 221 7.53 7.26 -27.54
C SER A 221 6.67 8.49 -27.84
N LYS A 222 7.28 9.68 -27.74
CA LYS A 222 6.63 10.94 -28.11
C LYS A 222 6.13 10.91 -29.56
N GLU A 223 6.96 10.41 -30.46
CA GLU A 223 6.71 10.32 -31.89
C GLU A 223 5.53 9.39 -32.21
N GLU A 224 5.43 8.26 -31.51
CA GLU A 224 4.32 7.32 -31.65
C GLU A 224 3.00 7.98 -31.27
N ILE A 225 2.94 8.64 -30.10
CA ILE A 225 1.72 9.31 -29.62
C ILE A 225 1.29 10.40 -30.60
N ILE A 226 2.23 11.24 -31.05
CA ILE A 226 1.97 12.30 -32.03
C ILE A 226 1.49 11.73 -33.36
N ALA A 227 2.07 10.61 -33.83
CA ALA A 227 1.65 9.97 -35.06
C ALA A 227 0.18 9.52 -34.99
N GLN A 228 -0.26 8.94 -33.87
CA GLN A 228 -1.65 8.52 -33.68
C GLN A 228 -2.60 9.71 -33.59
N LEU A 229 -2.22 10.76 -32.87
CA LEU A 229 -3.01 12.01 -32.81
C LEU A 229 -3.21 12.61 -34.20
N ASN A 230 -2.15 12.68 -35.00
CA ASN A 230 -2.21 13.22 -36.36
C ASN A 230 -3.02 12.34 -37.32
N LYS A 231 -2.94 11.02 -37.16
CA LYS A 231 -3.69 10.05 -37.97
C LYS A 231 -5.21 10.20 -37.77
N HIS A 232 -5.65 10.54 -36.56
CA HIS A 232 -7.06 10.56 -36.18
C HIS A 232 -7.66 11.97 -36.03
N LYS A 233 -6.91 13.01 -36.40
CA LYS A 233 -7.33 14.41 -36.32
C LYS A 233 -8.74 14.65 -36.88
N ILE A 234 -9.43 15.63 -36.30
CA ILE A 234 -10.76 16.07 -36.71
C ILE A 234 -10.60 17.12 -37.81
#